data_AF-A0A3C1AAN6-F1
#
_entry.id   AF-A0A3C1AAN6-F1
#
_cell.length_a   1.000
_cell.length_b   1.000
_cell.length_c   1.000
_cell.angle_alpha   90.00
_cell.angle_beta   90.00
_cell.angle_gamma   90.00
#
_symmetry.space_group_name_H-M   'P 1'
#
loop_
_entity.id
_entity.type
_entity.pdbx_description
1 polymer ?
#
loop_
_entity_poly.entity_id
_entity_poly.type
_entity_poly.pdbx_seq_one_letter_code
_entity_poly.pdbx_strand_id
1 'polypeptide(L)'
;MIIPYRKYIWMDDKIIEATQIDENIFFQGLTVYEVIRVIKGKLLFLEDHLKRLENSAFNAGFQLSLSQMEITRRLYEMLKANGSPDGNIELDV
;
A
#
# COMPACT_ATOMS: atom_id res chain seq x y z
N MET A 1 6.17 -12.70 -7.85
CA MET A 1 5.19 -13.22 -8.82
C MET A 1 3.89 -13.51 -8.11
N ILE A 2 3.05 -12.47 -8.00
CA ILE A 2 1.66 -12.51 -7.56
C ILE A 2 0.92 -11.66 -8.59
N ILE A 3 -0.04 -12.25 -9.30
CA ILE A 3 -0.89 -11.54 -10.26
C ILE A 3 -1.78 -10.60 -9.43
N PRO A 4 -1.72 -9.27 -9.59
CA PRO A 4 -2.51 -8.37 -8.76
C PRO A 4 -3.99 -8.51 -9.12
N TYR A 5 -4.82 -8.76 -8.10
CA TYR A 5 -6.27 -8.92 -8.22
C TYR A 5 -7.02 -7.61 -8.60
N ARG A 6 -6.31 -6.54 -9.03
CA ARG A 6 -6.84 -5.17 -9.13
C ARG A 6 -6.25 -4.39 -10.30
N LYS A 7 -7.09 -3.55 -10.92
CA LYS A 7 -6.75 -2.77 -12.12
C LYS A 7 -5.82 -1.60 -11.83
N TYR A 8 -5.97 -0.93 -10.70
CA TYR A 8 -5.25 0.29 -10.37
C TYR A 8 -4.44 0.15 -9.09
N ILE A 9 -3.24 0.72 -9.06
CA ILE A 9 -2.36 0.83 -7.89
C ILE A 9 -1.93 2.28 -7.68
N TRP A 10 -1.39 2.61 -6.51
CA TRP A 10 -0.78 3.91 -6.22
C TRP A 10 0.74 3.80 -6.25
N MET A 11 1.42 4.63 -7.04
CA MET A 11 2.89 4.68 -7.17
C MET A 11 3.33 6.13 -7.44
N ASP A 12 4.34 6.63 -6.73
CA ASP A 12 4.93 7.97 -6.92
C ASP A 12 3.89 9.09 -7.09
N ASP A 13 2.98 9.22 -6.12
CA ASP A 13 1.89 10.21 -6.08
C ASP A 13 0.82 10.07 -7.18
N LYS A 14 0.79 8.94 -7.92
CA LYS A 14 -0.16 8.71 -9.01
C LYS A 14 -0.88 7.37 -8.88
N ILE A 15 -2.12 7.33 -9.34
CA ILE A 15 -2.83 6.08 -9.58
C ILE A 15 -2.54 5.63 -11.01
N ILE A 16 -1.96 4.45 -11.17
CA ILE A 16 -1.61 3.85 -12.48
C ILE A 16 -2.25 2.49 -12.64
N GLU A 17 -2.32 1.99 -13.87
CA GLU A 17 -2.73 0.60 -14.08
C GLU A 17 -1.61 -0.35 -13.66
N ALA A 18 -1.96 -1.45 -13.00
CA ALA A 18 -0.96 -2.41 -12.51
C ALA A 18 -0.09 -3.01 -13.64
N THR A 19 -0.62 -3.05 -14.86
CA THR A 19 0.07 -3.48 -16.08
C THR A 19 1.19 -2.53 -16.53
N GLN A 20 1.25 -1.31 -15.99
CA GLN A 20 2.25 -0.29 -16.34
C GLN A 20 3.48 -0.33 -15.43
N ILE A 21 3.50 -1.21 -14.42
CA ILE A 21 4.62 -1.36 -13.48
C ILE A 21 5.73 -2.17 -14.16
N ASP A 22 6.97 -1.67 -14.08
CA ASP A 22 8.15 -2.49 -14.37
C ASP A 22 8.42 -3.40 -13.17
N GLU A 23 8.29 -4.72 -13.34
CA GLU A 23 8.49 -5.68 -12.24
C GLU A 23 9.91 -5.64 -11.64
N ASN A 24 10.90 -5.08 -12.36
CA ASN A 24 12.25 -4.93 -11.84
C ASN A 24 12.33 -4.04 -10.60
N ILE A 25 11.33 -3.19 -10.33
CA ILE A 25 11.30 -2.35 -9.12
C ILE A 25 11.23 -3.18 -7.84
N PHE A 26 10.58 -4.35 -7.88
CA PHE A 26 10.38 -5.21 -6.71
C PHE A 26 11.65 -5.96 -6.28
N PHE A 27 12.70 -5.93 -7.10
CA PHE A 27 13.98 -6.57 -6.82
C PHE A 27 15.06 -5.58 -6.39
N GLN A 28 14.71 -4.31 -6.21
CA GLN A 28 15.65 -3.24 -5.88
C GLN A 28 15.55 -2.85 -4.41
N GLY A 29 16.69 -2.83 -3.73
CA GLY A 29 16.81 -2.29 -2.38
C GLY A 29 16.23 -3.17 -1.28
N LEU A 30 16.02 -2.55 -0.13
CA LEU A 30 15.37 -3.13 1.04
C LEU A 30 13.96 -2.53 1.12
N THR A 31 12.96 -3.40 1.23
CA THR A 31 11.55 -3.00 1.32
C THR A 31 10.94 -3.59 2.58
N VAL A 32 10.09 -2.80 3.23
CA VAL A 32 9.18 -3.29 4.26
C VAL A 32 7.78 -3.27 3.68
N TYR A 33 6.98 -4.30 3.97
CA TYR A 33 5.62 -4.40 3.46
C TYR A 33 4.60 -4.59 4.58
N GLU A 34 3.36 -4.24 4.29
CA GLU A 34 2.22 -4.41 5.20
C GLU A 34 0.97 -4.82 4.41
N VAL A 35 0.15 -5.71 4.98
CA VAL A 35 -1.08 -6.20 4.34
C VAL A 35 -2.30 -5.86 5.17
N ILE A 36 -3.21 -5.07 4.61
CA ILE A 36 -4.39 -4.52 5.28
C ILE A 36 -5.66 -5.12 4.67
N ARG A 37 -6.54 -5.68 5.50
CA ARG A 37 -7.81 -6.24 5.03
C ARG A 37 -8.87 -5.16 4.82
N VAL A 38 -9.65 -5.29 3.74
CA VAL A 38 -10.83 -4.48 3.43
C VAL A 38 -12.09 -5.34 3.56
N ILE A 39 -13.05 -4.89 4.37
CA ILE A 39 -14.39 -5.48 4.46
C ILE A 39 -15.43 -4.35 4.38
N LYS A 40 -16.38 -4.49 3.46
CA LYS A 40 -17.44 -3.51 3.17
C LYS A 40 -16.86 -2.09 2.99
N GLY A 41 -15.78 -1.99 2.23
CA GLY A 41 -15.08 -0.73 1.93
C GLY A 41 -14.33 -0.10 3.11
N LYS A 42 -14.15 -0.81 4.23
CA LYS A 42 -13.40 -0.33 5.40
C LYS A 42 -12.09 -1.07 5.58
N LEU A 43 -11.00 -0.31 5.78
CA LEU A 43 -9.69 -0.83 6.16
C LEU A 43 -9.73 -1.26 7.63
N LEU A 44 -9.50 -2.55 7.89
CA LEU A 44 -9.51 -3.08 9.25
C LEU A 44 -8.21 -2.75 9.97
N PHE A 45 -8.33 -2.28 11.22
CA PHE A 45 -7.19 -1.99 12.12
C PHE A 45 -6.12 -1.09 11.49
N LEU A 46 -6.52 -0.12 10.65
CA LEU A 46 -5.61 0.69 9.85
C LEU A 46 -4.50 1.36 10.68
N GLU A 47 -4.85 1.98 11.81
CA GLU A 47 -3.89 2.65 12.68
C GLU A 47 -2.82 1.68 13.22
N ASP A 48 -3.22 0.47 13.61
CA ASP A 48 -2.29 -0.57 14.08
C ASP A 48 -1.35 -1.05 12.97
N HIS A 49 -1.87 -1.22 11.75
CA HIS A 49 -1.07 -1.58 10.57
C HIS A 49 -0.06 -0.47 10.23
N LEU A 50 -0.48 0.80 10.21
CA LEU A 50 0.42 1.92 9.91
C LEU A 50 1.50 2.08 10.97
N LYS A 51 1.15 1.90 12.25
CA LYS A 51 2.12 1.92 13.34
C LYS A 51 3.13 0.77 13.23
N ARG A 52 2.68 -0.43 12.83
CA ARG A 52 3.57 -1.57 12.61
C ARG A 52 4.50 -1.34 11.42
N LEU A 53 3.99 -0.77 10.33
CA LEU A 53 4.79 -0.39 9.16
C LEU A 53 5.87 0.62 9.53
N GLU A 54 5.50 1.69 10.23
CA GLU A 54 6.42 2.75 10.68
C GLU A 54 7.53 2.18 11.58
N ASN A 55 7.17 1.34 12.56
CA ASN A 55 8.16 0.67 13.42
C ASN A 55 9.08 -0.27 12.61
N SER A 56 8.54 -0.96 11.62
CA SER A 56 9.31 -1.90 10.79
C SER A 56 10.28 -1.17 9.88
N ALA A 57 9.87 -0.08 9.23
CA ALA A 57 10.73 0.82 8.47
C ALA A 57 11.85 1.39 9.36
N PHE A 58 11.49 1.90 10.55
CA PHE A 58 12.47 2.41 11.51
C PHE A 58 13.52 1.36 11.89
N ASN A 59 13.09 0.14 12.19
CA ASN A 59 13.99 -0.97 12.51
C ASN A 59 14.85 -1.41 11.33
N ALA A 60 14.35 -1.23 10.10
CA ALA A 60 15.08 -1.47 8.86
C ALA A 60 16.06 -0.35 8.49
N GLY A 61 16.09 0.74 9.28
CA GLY A 61 17.05 1.83 9.15
C GLY A 61 16.58 2.99 8.27
N PHE A 62 15.29 3.07 7.94
CA PHE A 62 14.73 4.18 7.17
C PHE A 62 13.44 4.74 7.79
N GLN A 63 13.06 5.94 7.38
CA GLN A 63 11.85 6.61 7.85
C GLN A 63 10.86 6.74 6.71
N LEU A 64 9.58 6.61 7.01
CA LEU A 64 8.52 6.87 6.06
C LEU A 64 8.53 8.36 5.70
N SER A 65 8.50 8.67 4.41
CA SER A 65 8.41 10.04 3.91
C SER A 65 7.01 10.64 4.05
N LEU A 66 5.99 9.79 4.24
CA LEU A 66 4.59 10.17 4.34
C LEU A 66 4.07 10.01 5.77
N SER A 67 3.21 10.94 6.20
CA SER A 67 2.51 10.81 7.48
C SER A 67 1.42 9.72 7.40
N GLN A 68 1.04 9.15 8.54
CA GLN A 68 -0.06 8.18 8.61
C GLN A 68 -1.38 8.72 8.03
N MET A 69 -1.66 10.01 8.21
CA MET A 69 -2.82 10.68 7.63
C MET A 69 -2.78 10.69 6.09
N GLU A 70 -1.60 10.97 5.53
CA GLU A 70 -1.40 11.01 4.08
C GLU A 70 -1.48 9.61 3.46
N ILE A 71 -0.89 8.61 4.10
CA ILE A 71 -1.01 7.20 3.69
C ILE A 71 -2.48 6.77 3.73
N THR A 72 -3.19 7.09 4.81
CA THR A 72 -4.62 6.80 4.96
C THR A 72 -5.45 7.40 3.82
N ARG A 73 -5.24 8.68 3.51
CA ARG A 73 -5.93 9.38 2.42
C ARG A 73 -5.73 8.66 1.08
N ARG A 74 -4.47 8.33 0.75
CA ARG A 74 -4.10 7.65 -0.50
C ARG A 74 -4.68 6.24 -0.60
N LEU A 75 -4.69 5.47 0.48
CA LEU A 75 -5.30 4.15 0.52
C LEU A 75 -6.80 4.20 0.20
N TYR A 76 -7.53 5.17 0.77
CA TYR A 76 -8.95 5.33 0.47
C TYR A 76 -9.20 5.83 -0.97
N GLU A 77 -8.34 6.69 -1.52
CA GLU A 77 -8.42 7.12 -2.92
C GLU A 77 -8.19 5.95 -3.89
N MET A 78 -7.16 5.13 -3.64
CA MET A 78 -6.88 3.92 -4.41
C MET A 78 -8.02 2.89 -4.30
N LEU A 79 -8.54 2.69 -3.09
CA LEU A 79 -9.67 1.79 -2.85
C LEU A 79 -10.91 2.24 -3.64
N LYS A 80 -11.22 3.55 -3.61
CA LYS A 80 -12.32 4.15 -4.36
C LYS A 80 -12.13 4.01 -5.88
N ALA A 81 -10.91 4.23 -6.39
CA ALA A 81 -10.59 4.08 -7.80
C ALA A 81 -10.80 2.63 -8.31
N ASN A 82 -10.65 1.65 -7.41
CA ASN A 82 -10.91 0.24 -7.71
C ASN A 82 -12.37 -0.21 -7.41
N GLY A 83 -13.28 0.71 -7.07
CA GLY A 83 -14.69 0.39 -6.79
C GLY A 83 -14.98 -0.11 -5.37
N SER A 84 -14.14 0.24 -4.40
CA SER A 84 -14.23 -0.16 -2.97
C SER A 84 -14.43 -1.65 -2.68
N PRO A 85 -13.67 -2.54 -3.31
CA PRO A 85 -13.90 -3.97 -3.21
C PRO A 85 -13.33 -4.58 -1.93
N ASP A 86 -13.99 -5.64 -1.44
CA ASP A 86 -13.48 -6.45 -0.34
C ASP A 86 -12.23 -7.22 -0.76
N GLY A 87 -11.29 -7.42 0.17
CA GLY A 87 -10.04 -8.13 -0.08
C GLY A 87 -8.90 -7.69 0.82
N ASN A 88 -7.69 -7.66 0.28
CA ASN A 88 -6.50 -7.14 0.96
C ASN A 88 -5.85 -6.05 0.10
N ILE A 89 -5.15 -5.13 0.75
CA ILE A 89 -4.24 -4.16 0.15
C ILE A 89 -2.85 -4.47 0.67
N GLU A 90 -1.88 -4.57 -0.22
CA GLU A 90 -0.46 -4.66 0.09
C GLU A 90 0.15 -3.25 -0.07
N LEU A 91 0.98 -2.86 0.89
CA LEU A 91 1.65 -1.57 0.96
C LEU A 91 3.15 -1.82 1.14
N ASP A 92 3.94 -1.39 0.17
CA ASP A 92 5.39 -1.53 0.13
C ASP A 92 6.06 -0.16 0.34
N VAL A 93 7.13 -0.11 1.14
CA VAL A 93 7.92 1.10 1.46
C VAL A 93 9.42 0.84 1.54
#